data_AF-A0A5J5BR71-F1
#
_entry.id   AF-A0A5J5BR71-F1
#
_cell.length_a   1.000
_cell.length_b   1.000
_cell.length_c   1.000
_cell.angle_alpha   90.00
_cell.angle_beta   90.00
_cell.angle_gamma   90.00
#
_symmetry.space_group_name_H-M   'P 1'
#
loop_
_entity.id
_entity.type
_entity.pdbx_description
1 polymer ?
#
loop_
_entity_poly.entity_id
_entity_poly.type
_entity_poly.pdbx_seq_one_letter_code
_entity_poly.pdbx_strand_id
1 'polypeptide(L)'
;MVASVLIFGGPVIGLWHLWEGNSARNECEVDGERTDMVQHHEPVARKYSCREYLASSNTIHYGCRPNFKEIFGSIAERWGHVDVGVIVCGPSTLQSSVAKECRSQNLRKGNYPIFHFNSHSFDL
;
A
#
# COMPACT_ATOMS: atom_id res chain seq x y z
N MET A 1 15.27 -20.87 42.57
CA MET A 1 14.14 -20.04 42.11
C MET A 1 14.53 -19.00 41.06
N VAL A 2 15.78 -18.55 40.98
CA VAL A 2 16.22 -17.55 39.98
C VAL A 2 16.52 -18.16 38.61
N ALA A 3 16.99 -19.42 38.55
CA ALA A 3 17.33 -20.11 37.31
C ALA A 3 16.12 -20.34 36.37
N SER A 4 14.91 -20.49 36.91
CA SER A 4 13.69 -20.68 36.11
C SER A 4 13.25 -19.42 35.37
N VAL A 5 13.53 -18.23 35.92
CA VAL A 5 13.15 -16.94 35.30
C VAL A 5 13.98 -16.67 34.04
N LEU A 6 15.26 -17.08 34.05
CA LEU A 6 16.15 -16.90 32.90
C LEU A 6 15.82 -17.87 31.74
N ILE A 7 15.39 -19.09 32.06
CA ILE A 7 15.08 -20.13 31.06
C ILE A 7 13.75 -19.86 30.35
N PHE A 8 12.74 -19.31 31.04
CA PHE A 8 11.45 -19.01 30.42
C PHE A 8 11.32 -17.56 29.93
N GLY A 9 12.01 -16.60 30.55
CA GLY A 9 11.95 -15.19 30.14
C GLY A 9 12.93 -14.83 29.01
N GLY A 10 14.12 -15.41 29.02
CA GLY A 10 15.18 -15.11 28.04
C GLY A 10 14.81 -15.49 26.60
N PRO A 11 14.30 -16.71 26.34
CA PRO A 11 13.94 -17.12 24.99
C PRO A 11 12.84 -16.29 24.37
N VAL A 12 11.88 -15.77 25.17
CA VAL A 12 10.79 -14.94 24.65
C VAL A 12 11.31 -13.60 24.10
N ILE A 13 12.25 -12.98 24.80
CA ILE A 13 12.89 -11.72 24.38
C ILE A 13 13.77 -11.96 23.14
N GLY A 14 14.48 -13.09 23.11
CA GLY A 14 15.23 -13.52 21.93
C GLY A 14 14.34 -13.78 20.72
N LEU A 15 13.21 -14.48 20.91
CA LEU A 15 12.24 -14.76 19.85
C LEU A 15 11.58 -13.49 19.32
N TRP A 16 11.32 -12.51 20.20
CA TRP A 16 10.77 -11.21 19.81
C TRP A 16 11.73 -10.45 18.88
N HIS A 17 13.01 -10.33 19.26
CA HIS A 17 14.01 -9.67 18.42
C HIS A 17 14.30 -10.42 17.10
N LEU A 18 14.28 -11.76 17.13
CA LEU A 18 14.41 -12.56 15.91
C LEU A 18 13.20 -12.44 14.99
N TRP A 19 11.98 -12.36 15.54
CA TRP A 19 10.77 -12.13 14.75
C TRP A 19 10.82 -10.75 14.09
N GLU A 20 11.20 -9.72 14.84
CA GLU A 20 11.28 -8.35 14.34
C GLU A 20 12.30 -8.22 13.18
N GLY A 21 13.43 -8.92 13.26
CA GLY A 21 14.42 -8.99 12.17
C GLY A 21 14.00 -9.85 10.98
N ASN A 22 13.28 -10.96 11.21
CA ASN A 22 12.87 -11.89 10.14
C ASN A 22 11.61 -11.42 9.39
N SER A 23 10.78 -10.57 10.01
CA SER A 23 9.64 -9.94 9.34
C SER A 23 10.09 -8.97 8.24
N ALA A 24 11.26 -8.35 8.38
CA ALA A 24 11.87 -7.51 7.34
C ALA A 24 12.65 -8.32 6.29
N ARG A 25 13.11 -9.53 6.63
CA ARG A 25 13.94 -10.37 5.73
C ARG A 25 13.15 -11.26 4.79
N ASN A 26 11.87 -11.51 5.07
CA ASN A 26 10.96 -12.25 4.17
C ASN A 26 10.40 -11.38 3.03
N GLU A 27 10.81 -10.11 2.94
CA GLU A 27 10.44 -9.18 1.86
C GLU A 27 11.68 -8.64 1.13
N CYS A 28 12.66 -9.48 0.78
CA CYS A 28 13.61 -9.17 -0.31
C CYS A 28 14.52 -10.37 -0.61
N GLU A 29 14.07 -11.25 -1.48
CA GLU A 29 14.97 -11.96 -2.39
C GLU A 29 14.71 -11.44 -3.81
N VAL A 30 15.35 -10.32 -4.13
CA VAL A 30 15.77 -10.01 -5.49
C VAL A 30 17.27 -9.74 -5.40
N ASP A 31 17.98 -10.53 -6.18
CA ASP A 31 19.43 -10.60 -6.38
C ASP A 31 20.07 -9.23 -6.65
N GLY A 32 21.33 -9.07 -6.20
CA GLY A 32 22.23 -8.03 -6.71
C GLY A 32 22.84 -7.05 -5.71
N GLU A 33 24.04 -7.40 -5.23
CA GLU A 33 25.16 -6.51 -4.90
C GLU A 33 25.21 -5.77 -3.55
N ARG A 34 26.34 -5.99 -2.87
CA ARG A 34 26.74 -5.46 -1.56
C ARG A 34 27.28 -4.03 -1.70
N THR A 35 26.82 -3.10 -0.85
CA THR A 35 27.71 -2.26 -0.02
C THR A 35 26.91 -1.46 1.01
N ASP A 36 27.20 -1.77 2.28
CA ASP A 36 27.39 -0.92 3.46
C ASP A 36 26.55 0.35 3.75
N MET A 37 26.28 0.46 5.06
CA MET A 37 25.88 1.62 5.87
C MET A 37 24.38 1.96 6.01
N VAL A 38 23.87 1.49 7.15
CA VAL A 38 22.77 2.00 7.98
C VAL A 38 22.63 3.53 7.94
N GLN A 39 21.43 4.03 7.65
CA GLN A 39 20.81 5.13 8.40
C GLN A 39 19.30 5.25 8.14
N HIS A 40 18.56 5.29 9.24
CA HIS A 40 17.15 5.62 9.34
C HIS A 40 16.77 6.87 8.53
N HIS A 41 15.87 6.75 7.54
CA HIS A 41 15.05 7.87 7.05
C HIS A 41 13.82 7.38 6.27
N GLU A 42 12.67 7.27 6.96
CA GLU A 42 11.28 7.60 6.58
C GLU A 42 10.76 7.43 5.11
N PRO A 43 9.41 7.26 4.90
CA PRO A 43 8.71 6.91 3.64
C PRO A 43 8.68 8.03 2.57
N VAL A 44 9.65 8.92 2.65
CA VAL A 44 9.81 10.15 1.90
C VAL A 44 10.02 9.86 0.40
N ALA A 45 10.82 8.86 0.06
CA ALA A 45 11.12 8.49 -1.34
C ALA A 45 9.86 8.10 -2.13
N ARG A 46 8.93 7.38 -1.50
CA ARG A 46 7.67 6.94 -2.11
C ARG A 46 6.67 8.09 -2.31
N LYS A 47 6.71 9.07 -1.39
CA LYS A 47 5.87 10.26 -1.46
C LYS A 47 6.29 11.18 -2.62
N TYR A 48 7.59 11.27 -2.88
CA TYR A 48 8.14 12.04 -4.00
C TYR A 48 7.77 11.45 -5.36
N SER A 49 7.92 10.13 -5.54
CA SER A 49 7.57 9.48 -6.82
C SER A 49 6.07 9.56 -7.14
N CYS A 50 5.20 9.44 -6.14
CA CYS A 50 3.76 9.64 -6.31
C CYS A 50 3.42 11.08 -6.71
N ARG A 51 4.06 12.08 -6.10
CA ARG A 51 3.80 13.50 -6.37
C ARG A 51 4.26 13.91 -7.77
N GLU A 52 5.40 13.41 -8.21
CA GLU A 52 5.95 13.66 -9.54
C GLU A 52 5.11 12.98 -10.64
N TYR A 53 4.57 11.78 -10.36
CA TYR A 53 3.60 11.11 -11.22
C TYR A 53 2.26 11.88 -11.32
N LEU A 54 1.74 12.40 -10.20
CA LEU A 54 0.52 13.21 -10.23
C LEU A 54 0.71 14.48 -11.06
N ALA A 55 1.92 15.06 -11.05
CA ALA A 55 2.24 16.21 -11.88
C ALA A 55 2.29 15.87 -13.38
N SER A 56 2.76 14.69 -13.76
CA SER A 56 2.85 14.25 -15.17
C SER A 56 1.57 13.61 -15.72
N SER A 57 0.66 13.14 -14.86
CA SER A 57 -0.60 12.48 -15.25
C SER A 57 -1.79 13.43 -15.42
N ASN A 58 -1.60 14.76 -15.34
CA ASN A 58 -2.67 15.77 -15.37
C ASN A 58 -3.25 16.04 -16.77
N THR A 59 -3.62 15.00 -17.51
CA THR A 59 -4.39 15.17 -18.75
C THR A 59 -5.85 15.42 -18.40
N ILE A 60 -6.33 16.64 -18.67
CA ILE A 60 -7.72 17.02 -18.38
C ILE A 60 -8.61 16.65 -19.57
N HIS A 61 -9.61 15.81 -19.33
CA HIS A 61 -10.65 15.47 -20.30
C HIS A 61 -12.00 16.01 -19.82
N TYR A 62 -12.66 16.82 -20.65
CA TYR A 62 -13.97 17.39 -20.36
C TYR A 62 -15.10 16.60 -21.03
N GLY A 63 -16.25 16.50 -20.36
CA GLY A 63 -17.48 15.93 -20.94
C GLY A 63 -17.52 14.40 -21.05
N CYS A 64 -16.43 13.70 -20.73
CA CYS A 64 -16.34 12.24 -20.78
C CYS A 64 -16.47 11.62 -19.39
N ARG A 65 -17.02 10.39 -19.33
CA ARG A 65 -17.01 9.58 -18.12
C ARG A 65 -15.60 9.00 -17.90
N PRO A 66 -15.02 9.06 -16.68
CA PRO A 66 -13.72 8.44 -16.41
C PRO A 66 -13.71 6.93 -16.63
N ASN A 67 -12.61 6.43 -17.19
CA ASN A 67 -12.38 4.99 -17.34
C ASN A 67 -11.75 4.42 -16.06
N PHE A 68 -12.59 4.02 -15.10
CA PHE A 68 -12.10 3.51 -13.81
C PHE A 68 -11.19 2.29 -13.93
N LYS A 69 -11.45 1.40 -14.89
CA LYS A 69 -10.64 0.19 -15.10
C LYS A 69 -9.19 0.54 -15.44
N GLU A 70 -9.00 1.50 -16.35
CA GLU A 70 -7.68 1.98 -16.74
C GLU A 70 -7.00 2.73 -15.61
N ILE A 71 -7.71 3.65 -14.95
CA ILE A 71 -7.17 4.45 -13.85
C ILE A 71 -6.68 3.53 -12.73
N PHE A 72 -7.54 2.64 -12.23
CA PHE A 72 -7.22 1.75 -11.12
C PHE A 72 -6.21 0.68 -11.52
N GLY A 73 -6.29 0.15 -12.74
CA GLY A 73 -5.31 -0.81 -13.26
C GLY A 73 -3.90 -0.22 -13.32
N SER A 74 -3.80 1.03 -13.78
CA SER A 74 -2.51 1.73 -13.88
C SER A 74 -1.89 2.02 -12.50
N ILE A 75 -2.72 2.28 -11.48
CA ILE A 75 -2.28 2.40 -10.08
C ILE A 75 -1.83 1.03 -9.57
N ALA A 76 -2.61 -0.02 -9.84
CA ALA A 76 -2.33 -1.38 -9.38
C ALA A 76 -1.00 -1.93 -9.89
N GLU A 77 -0.66 -1.64 -11.14
CA GLU A 77 0.61 -2.09 -11.75
C GLU A 77 1.83 -1.36 -11.18
N ARG A 78 1.67 -0.12 -10.73
CA ARG A 78 2.81 0.72 -10.30
C ARG A 78 3.07 0.66 -8.80
N TRP A 79 2.04 0.49 -7.98
CA TRP A 79 2.16 0.74 -6.53
C TRP A 79 2.46 -0.53 -5.72
N GLY A 80 2.32 -1.73 -6.26
CA GLY A 80 2.56 -2.95 -5.48
C GLY A 80 1.62 -3.06 -4.27
N HIS A 81 1.97 -3.84 -3.25
CA HIS A 81 1.13 -4.06 -2.08
C HIS A 81 1.09 -2.85 -1.13
N VAL A 82 0.07 -2.02 -1.28
CA VAL A 82 -0.25 -0.90 -0.38
C VAL A 82 -1.75 -0.70 -0.23
N ASP A 83 -2.16 -0.08 0.87
CA ASP A 83 -3.53 0.37 1.07
C ASP A 83 -3.79 1.71 0.38
N VAL A 84 -4.86 1.77 -0.43
CA VAL A 84 -5.27 2.96 -1.17
C VAL A 84 -6.69 3.36 -0.76
N GLY A 85 -6.84 4.53 -0.16
CA GLY A 85 -8.15 5.10 0.15
C GLY A 85 -8.82 5.72 -1.08
N VAL A 86 -10.05 5.30 -1.37
CA VAL A 86 -10.87 5.82 -2.48
C VAL A 86 -12.10 6.50 -1.91
N ILE A 87 -12.16 7.83 -2.01
CA ILE A 87 -13.28 8.64 -1.52
C ILE A 87 -14.14 9.08 -2.69
N VAL A 88 -15.46 8.87 -2.60
CA VAL A 88 -16.42 9.28 -3.63
C VAL A 88 -17.54 10.11 -3.02
N CYS A 89 -17.84 11.24 -3.63
CA CYS A 89 -19.00 12.08 -3.38
C CYS A 89 -19.71 12.36 -4.71
N GLY A 90 -20.99 11.99 -4.82
CA GLY A 90 -21.75 12.13 -6.06
C GLY A 90 -22.89 11.13 -6.19
N PRO A 91 -23.51 11.01 -7.38
CA PRO A 91 -24.69 10.17 -7.58
C PRO A 91 -24.41 8.68 -7.35
N SER A 92 -25.45 7.92 -7.01
CA SER A 92 -25.36 6.48 -6.70
C SER A 92 -24.76 5.64 -7.84
N THR A 93 -24.97 6.04 -9.10
CA THR A 93 -24.39 5.41 -10.28
C THR A 93 -22.86 5.56 -10.33
N LEU A 94 -22.33 6.71 -9.90
CA LEU A 94 -20.90 6.93 -9.75
C LEU A 94 -20.34 6.07 -8.62
N GLN A 95 -20.95 6.15 -7.43
CA GLN A 95 -20.54 5.40 -6.24
C GLN A 95 -20.45 3.89 -6.53
N SER A 96 -21.52 3.31 -7.10
CA SER A 96 -21.56 1.89 -7.46
C SER A 96 -20.52 1.51 -8.51
N SER A 97 -20.28 2.35 -9.51
CA SER A 97 -19.26 2.07 -10.53
C SER A 97 -17.84 2.08 -9.98
N VAL A 98 -17.52 3.00 -9.08
CA VAL A 98 -16.20 3.04 -8.42
C VAL A 98 -16.05 1.89 -7.44
N ALA A 99 -17.07 1.61 -6.62
CA ALA A 99 -17.06 0.49 -5.69
C ALA A 99 -16.89 -0.87 -6.40
N LYS A 100 -17.54 -1.04 -7.56
CA LYS A 100 -17.38 -2.22 -8.41
C LYS A 100 -15.92 -2.39 -8.86
N GLU A 101 -15.28 -1.31 -9.30
CA GLU A 101 -13.89 -1.37 -9.74
C GLU A 101 -12.93 -1.66 -8.56
N CYS A 102 -13.13 -1.01 -7.40
CA CYS A 102 -12.34 -1.30 -6.20
C CYS A 102 -12.38 -2.80 -5.85
N ARG A 103 -13.59 -3.39 -5.84
CA ARG A 103 -13.76 -4.82 -5.57
C ARG A 103 -13.08 -5.68 -6.63
N SER A 104 -13.19 -5.31 -7.91
CA SER A 104 -12.56 -6.05 -9.01
C SER A 104 -11.04 -6.09 -8.88
N GLN A 105 -10.41 -4.99 -8.48
CA GLN A 105 -8.96 -4.94 -8.29
C GLN A 105 -8.52 -5.72 -7.06
N ASN A 106 -9.26 -5.62 -5.94
CA ASN A 106 -8.93 -6.34 -4.71
C ASN A 106 -9.06 -7.87 -4.83
N LEU A 107 -9.83 -8.36 -5.80
CA LEU A 107 -9.92 -9.80 -6.09
C LEU A 107 -8.68 -10.33 -6.83
N ARG A 108 -7.83 -9.46 -7.37
CA ARG A 108 -6.58 -9.87 -8.03
C ARG A 108 -5.59 -10.37 -6.96
N LYS A 109 -5.06 -11.58 -7.17
CA LYS A 109 -4.04 -12.15 -6.30
C LYS A 109 -2.65 -11.64 -6.68
N GLY A 110 -1.79 -11.38 -5.70
CA GLY A 110 -0.39 -11.01 -5.90
C GLY A 110 0.00 -9.74 -5.14
N ASN A 111 1.16 -9.18 -5.51
CA ASN A 111 1.69 -7.93 -4.96
C ASN A 111 0.96 -6.72 -5.57
N TYR A 112 -0.35 -6.61 -5.33
CA TYR A 112 -1.21 -5.51 -5.82
C TYR A 112 -1.77 -4.71 -4.64
N PRO A 113 -2.15 -3.44 -4.86
CA PRO A 113 -2.71 -2.60 -3.82
C PRO A 113 -4.14 -3.02 -3.46
N ILE A 114 -4.52 -2.73 -2.22
CA ILE A 114 -5.86 -2.94 -1.67
C ILE A 114 -6.59 -1.59 -1.66
N PHE A 115 -7.67 -1.51 -2.43
CA PHE A 115 -8.49 -0.32 -2.55
C PHE A 115 -9.62 -0.32 -1.50
N HIS A 116 -9.66 0.72 -0.68
CA HIS A 116 -10.66 0.93 0.37
C HIS A 116 -11.68 1.99 -0.06
N PHE A 117 -12.85 1.54 -0.49
CA PHE A 117 -13.93 2.41 -0.95
C PHE A 117 -14.68 3.06 0.22
N ASN A 118 -14.80 4.38 0.17
CA ASN A 118 -15.55 5.20 1.12
C ASN A 118 -16.47 6.16 0.37
N SER A 119 -17.78 6.05 0.62
CA SER A 119 -18.76 7.00 0.09
C SER A 119 -19.05 8.06 1.14
N HIS A 120 -18.90 9.33 0.77
CA HIS A 120 -19.18 10.46 1.63
C HIS A 120 -20.10 11.45 0.92
N SER A 121 -20.98 12.08 1.70
CA SER A 121 -21.74 13.25 1.27
C SER A 121 -21.15 14.44 2.00
N PHE A 122 -20.64 15.41 1.25
CA PHE A 122 -20.13 16.66 1.81
C PHE A 122 -21.22 17.71 1.63
N ASP A 123 -21.68 18.27 2.74
CA ASP A 123 -22.51 19.47 2.72
C ASP A 123 -21.58 20.68 2.55
N LEU A 124 -21.99 21.63 1.72
CA LEU A 124 -21.20 22.79 1.28
C LEU A 124 -21.82 24.09 1.79
#